data_AF-X1GD64-F1
#
_entry.id   AF-X1GD64-F1
#
_cell.length_a   1.000
_cell.length_b   1.000
_cell.length_c   1.000
_cell.angle_alpha   90.00
_cell.angle_beta   90.00
_cell.angle_gamma   90.00
#
_symmetry.space_group_name_H-M   'P 1'
#
loop_
_entity.id
_entity.type
_entity.pdbx_description
1 polymer ?
#
loop_
_entity_poly.entity_id
_entity_poly.type
_entity_poly.pdbx_seq_one_letter_code
_entity_poly.pdbx_strand_id
1 'polypeptide(L)'
;CVITATATVNGKPMVFKDVIPQAVAADEVYDAGTADAESTALALIVEKLIEQGLTPEDINLEEIQASDNFTTVVEQVFSVLEENGNVTTDPDVAEVVNNTGEEIINPSPPNTEKKITSYKFLASHNNALSADVIGTIDSGSYTVSLTVPSGTDVTALIATFNLSPGASAKVGVTLQESEVTSNDFTSSVVYTVTAEDDSTQEWTVTVTVPNTDATLTNLTVSAGDLDPGFSSGTISYAVTVANSISTTTVTPTAADGTATIKVNGETVVSGEAFGPISLSVGANSISIVVTAE
;
A
#
# COMPACT_ATOMS: atom_id res chain seq x y z
N CYS A 1 8.73 -42.79 -8.20
CA CYS A 1 9.69 -43.74 -7.59
C CYS A 1 11.07 -43.08 -7.61
N VAL A 2 11.94 -43.32 -6.63
CA VAL A 2 13.29 -42.74 -6.62
C VAL A 2 14.28 -43.76 -7.14
N ILE A 3 15.02 -43.40 -8.19
CA ILE A 3 16.08 -44.24 -8.75
C ILE A 3 17.40 -43.79 -8.13
N THR A 4 18.20 -44.74 -7.65
CA THR A 4 19.56 -44.47 -7.15
C THR A 4 20.58 -45.16 -8.05
N ALA A 5 21.54 -44.39 -8.57
CA ALA A 5 22.68 -44.90 -9.33
C ALA A 5 23.99 -44.56 -8.60
N THR A 6 25.01 -45.43 -8.72
CA THR A 6 26.33 -45.20 -8.11
C THR A 6 27.44 -45.27 -9.16
N ALA A 7 28.41 -44.38 -9.06
CA ALA A 7 29.59 -44.33 -9.94
C ALA A 7 30.87 -44.04 -9.13
N THR A 8 32.03 -44.32 -9.72
CA THR A 8 33.33 -43.96 -9.13
C THR A 8 34.02 -42.96 -10.04
N VAL A 9 34.31 -41.76 -9.52
CA VAL A 9 35.05 -40.72 -10.26
C VAL A 9 36.26 -40.32 -9.42
N ASN A 10 37.45 -40.36 -10.03
CA ASN A 10 38.73 -40.07 -9.35
C ASN A 10 38.98 -40.90 -8.07
N GLY A 11 38.46 -42.13 -8.03
CA GLY A 11 38.60 -43.03 -6.88
C GLY A 11 37.65 -42.74 -5.71
N LYS A 12 36.74 -41.75 -5.84
CA LYS A 12 35.70 -41.43 -4.85
C LYS A 12 34.34 -41.93 -5.35
N PRO A 13 33.53 -42.59 -4.50
CA PRO A 13 32.18 -43.00 -4.87
C PRO A 13 31.27 -41.77 -4.94
N MET A 14 30.43 -41.73 -5.97
CA MET A 14 29.38 -40.73 -6.20
C MET A 14 28.04 -41.45 -6.26
N VAL A 15 27.00 -40.81 -5.71
CA VAL A 15 25.62 -41.30 -5.73
C VAL A 15 24.77 -40.26 -6.45
N PHE A 16 24.01 -40.72 -7.44
CA PHE A 16 23.01 -39.92 -8.14
C PHE A 16 21.64 -40.44 -7.74
N LYS A 17 20.72 -39.51 -7.50
CA LYS A 17 19.33 -39.83 -7.26
C LYS A 17 18.46 -39.12 -8.28
N ASP A 18 17.35 -39.73 -8.64
CA ASP A 18 16.46 -39.14 -9.62
C ASP A 18 15.00 -39.52 -9.34
N VAL A 19 14.08 -38.61 -9.63
CA VAL A 19 12.65 -38.81 -9.44
C VAL A 19 12.01 -39.14 -10.77
N ILE A 20 11.43 -40.34 -10.86
CA ILE A 20 10.64 -40.72 -12.04
C ILE A 20 9.14 -40.39 -11.83
N PRO A 21 8.53 -39.65 -12.77
CA PRO A 21 7.15 -39.16 -12.65
C PRO A 21 6.07 -40.25 -12.76
N GLN A 22 6.44 -41.48 -13.15
CA GLN A 22 5.54 -42.64 -13.11
C GLN A 22 6.20 -43.82 -12.40
N ALA A 23 5.38 -44.68 -11.80
CA ALA A 23 5.83 -45.96 -11.25
C ALA A 23 6.29 -46.86 -12.41
N VAL A 24 7.60 -47.06 -12.52
CA VAL A 24 8.20 -48.00 -13.49
C VAL A 24 8.10 -49.41 -12.91
N ALA A 25 7.60 -50.36 -13.71
CA ALA A 25 7.52 -51.76 -13.29
C ALA A 25 8.94 -52.34 -13.08
N ALA A 26 9.08 -53.33 -12.18
CA ALA A 26 10.37 -53.87 -11.77
C ALA A 26 11.22 -54.47 -12.93
N ASP A 27 10.61 -54.76 -14.06
CA ASP A 27 11.19 -55.35 -15.27
C ASP A 27 11.23 -54.40 -16.48
N GLU A 28 10.80 -53.14 -16.31
CA GLU A 28 10.74 -52.16 -17.39
C GLU A 28 11.99 -51.27 -17.40
N VAL A 29 12.65 -51.17 -18.56
CA VAL A 29 13.80 -50.28 -18.75
C VAL A 29 13.27 -48.88 -19.02
N TYR A 30 13.29 -48.02 -18.00
CA TYR A 30 12.96 -46.60 -18.13
C TYR A 30 14.25 -45.79 -18.28
N ASP A 31 14.33 -44.99 -19.33
CA ASP A 31 15.38 -43.98 -19.48
C ASP A 31 15.02 -42.79 -18.57
N ALA A 32 15.63 -42.76 -17.39
CA ALA A 32 15.44 -41.69 -16.42
C ALA A 32 16.00 -40.34 -16.91
N GLY A 33 16.75 -40.33 -18.03
CA GLY A 33 17.55 -39.20 -18.43
C GLY A 33 18.86 -39.14 -17.63
N THR A 34 19.50 -37.98 -17.63
CA THR A 34 20.71 -37.73 -16.84
C THR A 34 20.31 -37.05 -15.56
N ALA A 35 20.55 -37.70 -14.41
CA ALA A 35 20.37 -37.06 -13.12
C ALA A 35 21.21 -35.77 -13.05
N ASP A 36 20.54 -34.65 -12.86
CA ASP A 36 21.18 -33.35 -12.64
C ASP A 36 21.03 -32.93 -11.17
N ALA A 37 21.56 -31.76 -10.81
CA ALA A 37 21.51 -31.29 -9.44
C ALA A 37 20.06 -31.01 -8.98
N GLU A 38 19.18 -30.58 -9.89
CA GLU A 38 17.79 -30.29 -9.59
C GLU A 38 17.00 -31.58 -9.33
N SER A 39 17.12 -32.55 -10.22
CA SER A 39 16.44 -33.84 -10.10
C SER A 39 17.00 -34.69 -8.93
N THR A 40 18.30 -34.53 -8.63
CA THR A 40 18.92 -35.11 -7.42
C THR A 40 18.42 -34.45 -6.15
N ALA A 41 18.32 -33.11 -6.11
CA ALA A 41 17.76 -32.38 -4.97
C ALA A 41 16.31 -32.81 -4.70
N LEU A 42 15.49 -32.84 -5.76
CA LEU A 42 14.11 -33.30 -5.68
C LEU A 42 14.02 -34.73 -5.12
N ALA A 43 14.87 -35.64 -5.59
CA ALA A 43 14.89 -37.02 -5.13
C ALA A 43 15.28 -37.16 -3.64
N LEU A 44 16.26 -36.40 -3.18
CA LEU A 44 16.68 -36.39 -1.77
C LEU A 44 15.57 -35.88 -0.86
N ILE A 45 14.84 -34.84 -1.27
CA ILE A 45 13.70 -34.30 -0.51
C ILE A 45 12.56 -35.32 -0.50
N VAL A 46 12.21 -35.93 -1.64
CA VAL A 46 11.15 -36.96 -1.72
C VAL A 46 11.45 -38.14 -0.79
N GLU A 47 12.67 -38.66 -0.78
CA GLU A 47 13.04 -39.72 0.16
C GLU A 47 12.93 -39.27 1.61
N LYS A 48 13.37 -38.04 1.91
CA LYS A 48 13.28 -37.50 3.27
C LYS A 48 11.85 -37.41 3.77
N LEU A 49 10.92 -36.97 2.91
CA LEU A 49 9.49 -36.92 3.21
C LEU A 49 8.91 -38.31 3.44
N ILE A 50 9.31 -39.30 2.63
CA ILE A 50 8.91 -40.70 2.83
C ILE A 50 9.45 -41.24 4.16
N GLU A 51 10.70 -40.94 4.51
CA GLU A 51 11.29 -41.30 5.82
C GLU A 51 10.54 -40.68 7.00
N GLN A 52 10.00 -39.47 6.82
CA GLN A 52 9.16 -38.77 7.80
C GLN A 52 7.69 -39.24 7.80
N GLY A 53 7.32 -40.19 6.93
CA GLY A 53 6.06 -40.91 6.97
C GLY A 53 5.03 -40.49 5.93
N LEU A 54 5.38 -39.61 4.97
CA LEU A 54 4.50 -39.29 3.85
C LEU A 54 4.43 -40.46 2.88
N THR A 55 3.26 -40.69 2.29
CA THR A 55 3.14 -41.63 1.18
C THR A 55 3.45 -40.93 -0.14
N PRO A 56 3.85 -41.65 -1.20
CA PRO A 56 4.06 -41.03 -2.52
C PRO A 56 2.86 -40.25 -3.07
N GLU A 57 1.65 -40.55 -2.61
CA GLU A 57 0.42 -39.86 -3.02
C GLU A 57 0.25 -38.50 -2.30
N ASP A 58 0.88 -38.33 -1.14
CA ASP A 58 0.86 -37.09 -0.35
C ASP A 58 1.95 -36.09 -0.80
N ILE A 59 2.88 -36.52 -1.67
CA ILE A 59 4.04 -35.73 -2.07
C ILE A 59 3.72 -34.97 -3.37
N ASN A 60 3.63 -33.64 -3.25
CA ASN A 60 3.49 -32.76 -4.40
C ASN A 60 4.87 -32.22 -4.84
N LEU A 61 5.33 -32.61 -6.01
CA LEU A 61 6.62 -32.16 -6.55
C LEU A 61 6.64 -30.66 -6.85
N GLU A 62 5.50 -30.08 -7.25
CA GLU A 62 5.40 -28.64 -7.51
C GLU A 62 5.57 -27.82 -6.23
N GLU A 63 5.08 -28.34 -5.09
CA GLU A 63 5.23 -27.72 -3.78
C GLU A 63 6.68 -27.79 -3.29
N ILE A 64 7.37 -28.92 -3.52
CA ILE A 64 8.79 -29.04 -3.23
C ILE A 64 9.60 -28.04 -4.05
N GLN A 65 9.34 -27.94 -5.36
CA GLN A 65 10.08 -27.03 -6.24
C GLN A 65 9.79 -25.55 -5.94
N ALA A 66 8.62 -25.24 -5.35
CA ALA A 66 8.23 -23.90 -4.95
C ALA A 66 8.69 -23.49 -3.55
N SER A 67 9.27 -24.41 -2.77
CA SER A 67 9.74 -24.14 -1.40
C SER A 67 10.92 -23.18 -1.37
N ASP A 68 11.04 -22.40 -0.29
CA ASP A 68 12.09 -21.39 -0.14
C ASP A 68 13.50 -22.01 -0.13
N ASN A 69 13.62 -23.23 0.40
CA ASN A 69 14.89 -23.94 0.53
C ASN A 69 15.30 -24.73 -0.71
N PHE A 70 14.41 -24.96 -1.69
CA PHE A 70 14.70 -25.84 -2.83
C PHE A 70 15.93 -25.40 -3.61
N THR A 71 16.02 -24.11 -3.96
CA THR A 71 17.19 -23.57 -4.69
C THR A 71 18.49 -23.79 -3.91
N THR A 72 18.47 -23.63 -2.58
CA THR A 72 19.62 -23.88 -1.72
C THR A 72 20.04 -25.35 -1.76
N VAL A 73 19.10 -26.29 -1.77
CA VAL A 73 19.41 -27.72 -1.92
C VAL A 73 20.08 -27.98 -3.27
N VAL A 74 19.55 -27.40 -4.36
CA VAL A 74 20.12 -27.55 -5.71
C VAL A 74 21.57 -27.05 -5.75
N GLU A 75 21.84 -25.87 -5.19
CA GLU A 75 23.19 -25.29 -5.14
C GLU A 75 24.16 -26.16 -4.33
N GLN A 76 23.74 -26.70 -3.18
CA GLN A 76 24.57 -27.59 -2.36
C GLN A 76 24.84 -28.92 -3.05
N VAL A 77 23.82 -29.54 -3.64
CA VAL A 77 23.96 -30.77 -4.43
C VAL A 77 24.92 -30.55 -5.58
N PHE A 78 24.78 -29.45 -6.30
CA PHE A 78 25.68 -29.09 -7.40
C PHE A 78 27.13 -28.98 -6.93
N SER A 79 27.37 -28.23 -5.85
CA SER A 79 28.70 -28.06 -5.25
C SER A 79 29.36 -29.39 -4.88
N VAL A 80 28.62 -30.27 -4.20
CA VAL A 80 29.13 -31.60 -3.80
C VAL A 80 29.45 -32.47 -5.03
N LEU A 81 28.63 -32.42 -6.07
CA LEU A 81 28.87 -33.19 -7.30
C LEU A 81 30.10 -32.69 -8.07
N GLU A 82 30.35 -31.37 -8.13
CA GLU A 82 31.56 -30.81 -8.77
C GLU A 82 32.86 -31.29 -8.11
N GLU A 83 32.83 -31.53 -6.79
CA GLU A 83 33.97 -32.07 -6.05
C GLU A 83 34.05 -33.61 -6.09
N ASN A 84 33.30 -34.27 -6.96
CA ASN A 84 33.11 -35.72 -7.02
C ASN A 84 32.67 -36.31 -5.66
N GLY A 85 31.86 -35.56 -4.93
CA GLY A 85 31.33 -35.89 -3.62
C GLY A 85 30.18 -36.89 -3.64
N ASN A 86 29.83 -37.40 -2.46
CA ASN A 86 28.65 -38.22 -2.27
C ASN A 86 27.59 -37.39 -1.53
N VAL A 87 26.57 -36.95 -2.28
CA VAL A 87 25.46 -36.13 -1.81
C VAL A 87 24.66 -36.78 -0.66
N THR A 88 24.67 -38.11 -0.54
CA THR A 88 23.92 -38.82 0.52
C THR A 88 24.63 -38.85 1.87
N THR A 89 25.92 -38.53 1.90
CA THR A 89 26.75 -38.53 3.12
C THR A 89 27.26 -37.14 3.46
N ASP A 90 26.93 -36.15 2.65
CA ASP A 90 27.35 -34.77 2.84
C ASP A 90 26.49 -34.10 3.93
N PRO A 91 27.09 -33.55 5.00
CA PRO A 91 26.34 -32.99 6.11
C PRO A 91 25.60 -31.71 5.74
N ASP A 92 26.14 -30.90 4.82
CA ASP A 92 25.54 -29.62 4.43
C ASP A 92 24.33 -29.88 3.53
N VAL A 93 24.43 -30.84 2.59
CA VAL A 93 23.27 -31.33 1.82
C VAL A 93 22.21 -31.91 2.76
N ALA A 94 22.60 -32.74 3.72
CA ALA A 94 21.66 -33.35 4.66
C ALA A 94 20.93 -32.31 5.52
N GLU A 95 21.62 -31.25 5.97
CA GLU A 95 21.01 -30.16 6.73
C GLU A 95 19.93 -29.43 5.93
N VAL A 96 20.24 -28.99 4.70
CA VAL A 96 19.27 -28.24 3.88
C VAL A 96 18.11 -29.14 3.43
N VAL A 97 18.37 -30.43 3.11
CA VAL A 97 17.31 -31.41 2.80
C VAL A 97 16.38 -31.62 4.01
N ASN A 98 16.93 -31.73 5.23
CA ASN A 98 16.11 -31.84 6.43
C ASN A 98 15.26 -30.59 6.66
N ASN A 99 15.85 -29.40 6.52
CA ASN A 99 15.12 -28.13 6.67
C ASN A 99 14.00 -28.00 5.64
N THR A 100 14.25 -28.40 4.40
CA THR A 100 13.25 -28.42 3.32
C THR A 100 12.14 -29.44 3.62
N GLY A 101 12.49 -30.65 4.08
CA GLY A 101 11.50 -31.67 4.46
C GLY A 101 10.58 -31.19 5.59
N GLU A 102 11.14 -30.55 6.62
CA GLU A 102 10.35 -29.96 7.71
C GLU A 102 9.45 -28.81 7.24
N GLU A 103 9.93 -27.96 6.33
CA GLU A 103 9.15 -26.89 5.69
C GLU A 103 7.92 -27.46 4.94
N ILE A 104 8.10 -28.52 4.17
CA ILE A 104 7.02 -29.15 3.40
C ILE A 104 6.01 -29.87 4.30
N ILE A 105 6.46 -30.54 5.36
CA ILE A 105 5.58 -31.29 6.27
C ILE A 105 4.81 -30.34 7.19
N ASN A 106 5.45 -29.25 7.60
CA ASN A 106 4.89 -28.29 8.53
C ASN A 106 5.13 -26.87 8.01
N PRO A 107 4.44 -26.49 6.92
CA PRO A 107 4.57 -25.15 6.36
C PRO A 107 4.15 -24.14 7.42
N SER A 108 4.84 -23.00 7.46
CA SER A 108 4.38 -21.89 8.28
C SER A 108 2.94 -21.56 7.88
N PRO A 109 2.02 -21.33 8.85
CA PRO A 109 0.67 -20.93 8.50
C PRO A 109 0.73 -19.64 7.64
N PRO A 110 -0.11 -19.54 6.58
CA PRO A 110 -0.15 -18.34 5.74
C PRO A 110 -0.32 -17.08 6.57
N ASN A 111 0.40 -16.01 6.20
CA ASN A 111 0.25 -14.75 6.91
C ASN A 111 -1.19 -14.23 6.75
N THR A 112 -1.80 -13.89 7.87
CA THR A 112 -3.18 -13.41 7.95
C THR A 112 -3.26 -11.90 8.17
N GLU A 113 -2.15 -11.16 8.07
CA GLU A 113 -2.18 -9.70 8.20
C GLU A 113 -2.50 -9.01 6.87
N LYS A 114 -3.46 -8.08 6.89
CA LYS A 114 -3.87 -7.26 5.74
C LYS A 114 -3.54 -5.77 5.94
N LYS A 115 -2.33 -5.43 6.40
CA LYS A 115 -2.00 -4.05 6.77
C LYS A 115 -1.31 -3.31 5.62
N ILE A 116 -1.64 -2.03 5.48
CA ILE A 116 -0.73 -1.04 4.88
C ILE A 116 0.21 -0.59 6.00
N THR A 117 1.51 -0.84 5.86
CA THR A 117 2.52 -0.58 6.89
C THR A 117 3.29 0.72 6.64
N SER A 118 3.31 1.19 5.39
CA SER A 118 3.78 2.52 5.02
C SER A 118 2.98 3.02 3.83
N TYR A 119 2.78 4.33 3.71
CA TYR A 119 2.13 4.95 2.55
C TYR A 119 2.59 6.39 2.41
N LYS A 120 3.08 6.78 1.23
CA LYS A 120 3.55 8.14 0.93
C LYS A 120 3.49 8.43 -0.56
N PHE A 121 3.53 9.71 -0.91
CA PHE A 121 3.83 10.15 -2.27
C PHE A 121 5.25 10.69 -2.30
N LEU A 122 6.14 10.05 -3.05
CA LEU A 122 7.49 10.57 -3.28
C LEU A 122 7.44 11.70 -4.31
N ALA A 123 8.14 12.80 -4.05
CA ALA A 123 8.25 13.91 -5.01
C ALA A 123 8.91 13.47 -6.33
N SER A 124 9.81 12.48 -6.29
CA SER A 124 10.45 11.90 -7.47
C SER A 124 9.48 11.20 -8.43
N HIS A 125 8.32 10.74 -7.95
CA HIS A 125 7.29 10.07 -8.74
C HIS A 125 6.09 10.97 -9.04
N ASN A 126 6.04 12.17 -8.44
CA ASN A 126 4.90 13.07 -8.50
C ASN A 126 5.39 14.52 -8.70
N ASN A 127 5.56 14.94 -9.95
CA ASN A 127 6.18 16.23 -10.31
C ASN A 127 5.50 17.47 -9.70
N ALA A 128 4.24 17.37 -9.29
CA ALA A 128 3.51 18.44 -8.62
C ALA A 128 3.95 18.66 -7.16
N LEU A 129 4.68 17.73 -6.57
CA LEU A 129 5.14 17.79 -5.19
C LEU A 129 6.55 18.37 -5.10
N SER A 130 6.74 19.34 -4.21
CA SER A 130 8.06 19.91 -3.91
C SER A 130 8.87 19.11 -2.88
N ALA A 131 8.23 18.18 -2.19
CA ALA A 131 8.81 17.28 -1.19
C ALA A 131 7.91 16.04 -1.01
N ASP A 132 8.46 14.99 -0.43
CA ASP A 132 7.70 13.77 -0.14
C ASP A 132 6.55 14.08 0.84
N VAL A 133 5.38 13.49 0.58
CA VAL A 133 4.20 13.60 1.43
C VAL A 133 3.97 12.26 2.11
N ILE A 134 4.17 12.22 3.43
CA ILE A 134 4.03 10.99 4.22
C ILE A 134 2.58 10.88 4.72
N GLY A 135 1.96 9.73 4.49
CA GLY A 135 0.62 9.45 4.96
C GLY A 135 0.58 9.02 6.42
N THR A 136 -0.51 9.40 7.09
CA THR A 136 -0.83 8.93 8.44
C THR A 136 -1.70 7.69 8.32
N ILE A 137 -1.25 6.59 8.93
CA ILE A 137 -1.95 5.30 8.93
C ILE A 137 -2.70 5.14 10.24
N ASP A 138 -4.01 4.87 10.16
CA ASP A 138 -4.82 4.38 11.27
C ASP A 138 -5.21 2.93 10.99
N SER A 139 -4.48 2.00 11.59
CA SER A 139 -4.72 0.57 11.43
C SER A 139 -5.98 0.06 12.15
N GLY A 140 -6.52 0.82 13.10
CA GLY A 140 -7.77 0.46 13.78
C GLY A 140 -8.99 0.79 12.93
N SER A 141 -8.91 1.87 12.17
CA SER A 141 -9.96 2.32 11.25
C SER A 141 -9.74 1.88 9.79
N TYR A 142 -8.60 1.28 9.47
CA TYR A 142 -8.16 0.93 8.12
C TYR A 142 -8.17 2.13 7.17
N THR A 143 -7.61 3.25 7.63
CA THR A 143 -7.53 4.48 6.83
C THR A 143 -6.09 4.96 6.68
N VAL A 144 -5.84 5.63 5.56
CA VAL A 144 -4.63 6.42 5.32
C VAL A 144 -5.05 7.83 4.95
N SER A 145 -4.52 8.84 5.63
CA SER A 145 -4.76 10.25 5.30
C SER A 145 -3.46 10.95 4.90
N LEU A 146 -3.52 11.72 3.82
CA LEU A 146 -2.42 12.55 3.32
C LEU A 146 -2.93 13.96 3.04
N THR A 147 -2.13 14.98 3.34
CA THR A 147 -2.38 16.36 2.91
C THR A 147 -1.28 16.77 1.96
N VAL A 148 -1.64 17.05 0.71
CA VAL A 148 -0.70 17.52 -0.32
C VAL A 148 -0.71 19.06 -0.38
N PRO A 149 0.30 19.72 -1.01
CA PRO A 149 0.27 21.16 -1.22
C PRO A 149 -0.99 21.63 -1.97
N SER A 150 -1.42 22.86 -1.73
CA SER A 150 -2.59 23.43 -2.42
C SER A 150 -2.37 23.48 -3.94
N GLY A 151 -3.45 23.22 -4.69
CA GLY A 151 -3.40 23.18 -6.16
C GLY A 151 -2.65 21.97 -6.74
N THR A 152 -2.21 21.01 -5.92
CA THR A 152 -1.67 19.72 -6.42
C THR A 152 -2.74 19.03 -7.26
N ASP A 153 -2.38 18.63 -8.47
CA ASP A 153 -3.21 17.75 -9.30
C ASP A 153 -3.19 16.34 -8.70
N VAL A 154 -4.35 15.90 -8.20
CA VAL A 154 -4.51 14.60 -7.54
C VAL A 154 -5.09 13.53 -8.46
N THR A 155 -5.29 13.81 -9.76
CA THR A 155 -5.95 12.89 -10.69
C THR A 155 -5.08 11.71 -11.13
N ALA A 156 -3.77 11.76 -10.86
CA ALA A 156 -2.83 10.71 -11.25
C ALA A 156 -1.60 10.66 -10.33
N LEU A 157 -1.80 10.47 -9.02
CA LEU A 157 -0.70 10.31 -8.08
C LEU A 157 -0.21 8.87 -8.02
N ILE A 158 1.11 8.69 -7.97
CA ILE A 158 1.79 7.40 -7.81
C ILE A 158 2.24 7.26 -6.36
N ALA A 159 1.70 6.26 -5.66
CA ALA A 159 2.01 6.00 -4.26
C ALA A 159 3.24 5.08 -4.11
N THR A 160 3.99 5.32 -3.04
CA THR A 160 5.00 4.41 -2.50
C THR A 160 4.48 3.85 -1.18
N PHE A 161 4.30 2.53 -1.10
CA PHE A 161 3.75 1.87 0.07
C PHE A 161 4.41 0.52 0.35
N ASN A 162 4.25 0.04 1.58
CA ASN A 162 4.57 -1.31 2.01
C ASN A 162 3.31 -1.96 2.58
N LEU A 163 3.18 -3.27 2.38
CA LEU A 163 2.12 -4.09 2.94
C LEU A 163 2.69 -5.06 3.98
N SER A 164 1.83 -5.78 4.69
CA SER A 164 2.24 -6.97 5.45
C SER A 164 2.95 -8.00 4.54
N PRO A 165 3.87 -8.83 5.07
CA PRO A 165 4.54 -9.87 4.27
C PRO A 165 3.55 -10.79 3.55
N GLY A 166 3.79 -11.07 2.27
CA GLY A 166 2.92 -11.89 1.42
C GLY A 166 1.63 -11.20 0.95
N ALA A 167 1.28 -10.03 1.47
CA ALA A 167 0.05 -9.34 1.08
C ALA A 167 0.20 -8.60 -0.26
N SER A 168 -0.92 -8.49 -0.97
CA SER A 168 -1.08 -7.71 -2.21
C SER A 168 -2.22 -6.71 -2.08
N ALA A 169 -2.27 -5.69 -2.94
CA ALA A 169 -3.36 -4.71 -2.94
C ALA A 169 -3.94 -4.46 -4.33
N LYS A 170 -5.26 -4.25 -4.40
CA LYS A 170 -5.98 -3.86 -5.61
C LYS A 170 -6.82 -2.62 -5.37
N VAL A 171 -6.99 -1.80 -6.40
CA VAL A 171 -8.04 -0.77 -6.47
C VAL A 171 -9.01 -1.21 -7.54
N GLY A 172 -10.23 -1.58 -7.12
CA GLY A 172 -11.15 -2.31 -7.98
C GLY A 172 -10.53 -3.64 -8.43
N VAL A 173 -10.24 -3.77 -9.72
CA VAL A 173 -9.60 -4.97 -10.32
C VAL A 173 -8.12 -4.79 -10.60
N THR A 174 -7.61 -3.56 -10.50
CA THR A 174 -6.23 -3.21 -10.90
C THR A 174 -5.27 -3.50 -9.76
N LEU A 175 -4.26 -4.34 -10.02
CA LEU A 175 -3.16 -4.57 -9.10
C LEU A 175 -2.40 -3.26 -8.84
N GLN A 176 -2.13 -2.99 -7.56
CA GLN A 176 -1.37 -1.83 -7.14
C GLN A 176 0.08 -2.25 -6.95
N GLU A 177 0.95 -1.75 -7.83
CA GLU A 177 2.39 -1.90 -7.73
C GLU A 177 2.98 -0.61 -7.15
N SER A 178 3.67 -0.73 -6.02
CA SER A 178 4.31 0.40 -5.32
C SER A 178 5.27 1.12 -6.27
N GLU A 179 5.21 2.46 -6.28
CA GLU A 179 6.01 3.34 -7.16
C GLU A 179 5.65 3.28 -8.64
N VAL A 180 4.64 2.49 -9.04
CA VAL A 180 4.28 2.26 -10.44
C VAL A 180 2.84 2.67 -10.73
N THR A 181 1.87 2.15 -9.98
CA THR A 181 0.45 2.34 -10.31
C THR A 181 -0.02 3.74 -9.89
N SER A 182 -0.50 4.54 -10.87
CA SER A 182 -1.13 5.83 -10.62
C SER A 182 -2.62 5.69 -10.31
N ASN A 183 -3.14 6.48 -9.37
CA ASN A 183 -4.57 6.56 -9.07
C ASN A 183 -5.08 8.01 -9.06
N ASP A 184 -6.39 8.15 -9.30
CA ASP A 184 -7.13 9.40 -9.16
C ASP A 184 -7.67 9.51 -7.71
N PHE A 185 -7.16 10.50 -6.97
CA PHE A 185 -7.57 10.79 -5.60
C PHE A 185 -8.47 12.03 -5.48
N THR A 186 -9.17 12.42 -6.55
CA THR A 186 -10.25 13.43 -6.46
C THR A 186 -11.39 13.00 -5.53
N SER A 187 -11.48 11.70 -5.24
CA SER A 187 -12.26 11.11 -4.15
C SER A 187 -11.40 10.09 -3.40
N SER A 188 -11.85 9.65 -2.22
CA SER A 188 -11.14 8.59 -1.49
C SER A 188 -11.03 7.32 -2.34
N VAL A 189 -9.85 6.70 -2.32
CA VAL A 189 -9.54 5.47 -3.06
C VAL A 189 -9.55 4.30 -2.09
N VAL A 190 -10.30 3.25 -2.44
CA VAL A 190 -10.38 2.03 -1.63
C VAL A 190 -9.40 0.99 -2.17
N TYR A 191 -8.47 0.59 -1.31
CA TYR A 191 -7.52 -0.49 -1.54
C TYR A 191 -8.04 -1.76 -0.89
N THR A 192 -8.26 -2.82 -1.67
CA THR A 192 -8.50 -4.16 -1.15
C THR A 192 -7.15 -4.84 -0.93
N VAL A 193 -6.72 -4.93 0.32
CA VAL A 193 -5.51 -5.65 0.72
C VAL A 193 -5.87 -7.12 0.93
N THR A 194 -5.18 -8.02 0.25
CA THR A 194 -5.37 -9.47 0.32
C THR A 194 -4.14 -10.08 0.99
N ALA A 195 -4.34 -10.82 2.07
CA ALA A 195 -3.30 -11.58 2.77
C ALA A 195 -2.94 -12.88 2.01
N GLU A 196 -1.93 -13.58 2.50
CA GLU A 196 -1.49 -14.87 1.94
C GLU A 196 -2.51 -15.99 2.19
N ASP A 197 -3.35 -15.85 3.23
CA ASP A 197 -4.49 -16.73 3.50
C ASP A 197 -5.75 -16.41 2.65
N ASP A 198 -5.60 -15.62 1.59
CA ASP A 198 -6.64 -15.09 0.70
C ASP A 198 -7.70 -14.20 1.38
N SER A 199 -7.60 -13.95 2.68
CA SER A 199 -8.55 -13.07 3.35
C SER A 199 -8.26 -11.61 3.03
N THR A 200 -9.31 -10.78 2.99
CA THR A 200 -9.22 -9.40 2.50
C THR A 200 -9.60 -8.36 3.56
N GLN A 201 -9.02 -7.16 3.46
CA GLN A 201 -9.42 -5.96 4.20
C GLN A 201 -9.45 -4.76 3.26
N GLU A 202 -10.52 -3.97 3.32
CA GLU A 202 -10.59 -2.69 2.65
C GLU A 202 -9.90 -1.59 3.46
N TRP A 203 -9.04 -0.83 2.80
CA TRP A 203 -8.36 0.35 3.31
C TRP A 203 -8.80 1.58 2.53
N THR A 204 -9.22 2.63 3.23
CA THR A 204 -9.61 3.89 2.58
C THR A 204 -8.47 4.88 2.62
N VAL A 205 -7.93 5.24 1.46
CA VAL A 205 -6.91 6.28 1.30
C VAL A 205 -7.59 7.59 0.91
N THR A 206 -7.38 8.63 1.71
CA THR A 206 -7.92 9.97 1.45
C THR A 206 -6.78 10.96 1.30
N VAL A 207 -6.84 11.75 0.22
CA VAL A 207 -5.89 12.82 -0.07
C VAL A 207 -6.63 14.14 0.02
N THR A 208 -6.17 15.03 0.88
CA THR A 208 -6.70 16.38 1.04
C THR A 208 -5.80 17.37 0.33
N VAL A 209 -6.40 18.20 -0.52
CA VAL A 209 -5.77 19.39 -1.10
C VAL A 209 -6.33 20.61 -0.37
N PRO A 210 -5.54 21.31 0.46
CA PRO A 210 -6.01 22.51 1.16
C PRO A 210 -6.49 23.56 0.15
N ASN A 211 -7.65 24.15 0.41
CA ASN A 211 -8.09 25.30 -0.36
C ASN A 211 -7.38 26.57 0.12
N THR A 212 -6.97 27.44 -0.81
CA THR A 212 -6.37 28.74 -0.51
C THR A 212 -7.31 29.93 -0.81
N ASP A 213 -8.53 29.67 -1.27
CA ASP A 213 -9.51 30.72 -1.58
C ASP A 213 -10.12 31.33 -0.31
N ALA A 214 -9.62 32.50 0.05
CA ALA A 214 -10.12 33.31 1.16
C ALA A 214 -10.99 34.48 0.68
N THR A 215 -11.68 34.36 -0.45
CA THR A 215 -12.55 35.42 -0.99
C THR A 215 -14.01 35.27 -0.55
N LEU A 216 -14.78 36.36 -0.69
CA LEU A 216 -16.24 36.33 -0.55
C LEU A 216 -16.88 36.23 -1.94
N THR A 217 -18.03 35.56 -2.02
CA THR A 217 -18.95 35.61 -3.18
C THR A 217 -20.09 36.59 -2.96
N ASN A 218 -20.35 36.99 -1.71
CA ASN A 218 -21.34 38.00 -1.38
C ASN A 218 -21.00 38.70 -0.05
N LEU A 219 -21.43 39.96 0.07
CA LEU A 219 -21.48 40.69 1.32
C LEU A 219 -22.70 41.61 1.28
N THR A 220 -23.59 41.48 2.26
CA THR A 220 -24.73 42.40 2.42
C THR A 220 -24.79 43.01 3.80
N VAL A 221 -25.41 44.17 3.89
CA VAL A 221 -25.72 44.87 5.14
C VAL A 221 -27.23 45.08 5.25
N SER A 222 -27.78 45.08 6.46
CA SER A 222 -29.24 45.30 6.65
C SER A 222 -29.63 46.78 6.69
N ALA A 223 -28.67 47.69 6.74
CA ALA A 223 -28.91 49.14 6.72
C ALA A 223 -27.93 49.84 5.76
N GLY A 224 -28.47 50.63 4.84
CA GLY A 224 -27.71 51.32 3.79
C GLY A 224 -27.26 50.38 2.67
N ASP A 225 -26.43 50.91 1.78
CA ASP A 225 -25.84 50.19 0.67
C ASP A 225 -24.31 50.18 0.79
N LEU A 226 -23.67 49.11 0.32
CA LEU A 226 -22.21 49.07 0.15
C LEU A 226 -21.81 50.05 -0.96
N ASP A 227 -20.83 50.90 -0.65
CA ASP A 227 -20.17 51.79 -1.61
C ASP A 227 -18.64 51.57 -1.57
N PRO A 228 -18.02 51.02 -2.64
CA PRO A 228 -18.65 50.58 -3.88
C PRO A 228 -19.58 49.37 -3.67
N GLY A 229 -20.44 49.06 -4.65
CA GLY A 229 -21.19 47.80 -4.65
C GLY A 229 -20.26 46.58 -4.53
N PHE A 230 -20.77 45.47 -4.00
CA PHE A 230 -19.96 44.28 -3.73
C PHE A 230 -19.20 43.78 -4.97
N SER A 231 -17.92 43.45 -4.76
CA SER A 231 -17.05 42.76 -5.70
C SER A 231 -16.05 41.91 -4.93
N SER A 232 -15.79 40.67 -5.35
CA SER A 232 -14.94 39.73 -4.61
C SER A 232 -13.49 40.21 -4.44
N GLY A 233 -13.00 41.07 -5.32
CA GLY A 233 -11.67 41.69 -5.23
C GLY A 233 -11.60 42.95 -4.35
N THR A 234 -12.74 43.46 -3.87
CA THR A 234 -12.80 44.68 -3.06
C THR A 234 -12.77 44.33 -1.57
N ILE A 235 -11.76 44.83 -0.87
CA ILE A 235 -11.52 44.56 0.56
C ILE A 235 -11.93 45.70 1.50
N SER A 236 -12.48 46.80 0.96
CA SER A 236 -12.91 47.96 1.75
C SER A 236 -14.19 48.54 1.17
N TYR A 237 -15.16 48.77 2.05
CA TYR A 237 -16.48 49.28 1.74
C TYR A 237 -16.85 50.37 2.73
N ALA A 238 -17.58 51.39 2.25
CA ALA A 238 -18.29 52.34 3.08
C ALA A 238 -19.79 52.04 3.04
N VAL A 239 -20.49 52.34 4.13
CA VAL A 239 -21.95 52.28 4.21
C VAL A 239 -22.42 53.55 4.91
N THR A 240 -23.28 54.32 4.26
CA THR A 240 -23.91 55.49 4.88
C THR A 240 -25.33 55.16 5.29
N VAL A 241 -25.67 55.38 6.56
CA VAL A 241 -27.01 55.13 7.12
C VAL A 241 -27.60 56.41 7.71
N ALA A 242 -28.94 56.48 7.80
CA ALA A 242 -29.61 57.60 8.44
C ALA A 242 -29.29 57.65 9.94
N ASN A 243 -29.28 58.86 10.52
CA ASN A 243 -28.96 59.07 11.95
C ASN A 243 -29.91 58.33 12.92
N SER A 244 -31.11 57.96 12.48
CA SER A 244 -32.07 57.16 13.25
C SER A 244 -31.71 55.67 13.35
N ILE A 245 -30.76 55.18 12.55
CA ILE A 245 -30.32 53.79 12.55
C ILE A 245 -29.25 53.61 13.64
N SER A 246 -29.57 52.83 14.66
CA SER A 246 -28.66 52.54 15.79
C SER A 246 -27.98 51.18 15.71
N THR A 247 -28.39 50.31 14.78
CA THR A 247 -27.80 48.98 14.58
C THR A 247 -27.77 48.58 13.12
N THR A 248 -26.88 47.67 12.77
CA THR A 248 -26.85 46.99 11.47
C THR A 248 -26.49 45.51 11.67
N THR A 249 -26.64 44.71 10.62
CA THR A 249 -26.11 43.35 10.53
C THR A 249 -25.27 43.23 9.27
N VAL A 250 -24.31 42.32 9.27
CA VAL A 250 -23.56 41.96 8.07
C VAL A 250 -23.76 40.48 7.74
N THR A 251 -23.87 40.16 6.47
CA THR A 251 -24.06 38.78 5.99
C THR A 251 -23.00 38.49 4.92
N PRO A 252 -21.79 38.06 5.33
CA PRO A 252 -20.76 37.63 4.41
C PRO A 252 -20.99 36.20 3.92
N THR A 253 -20.68 35.91 2.67
CA THR A 253 -20.70 34.55 2.10
C THR A 253 -19.33 34.24 1.50
N ALA A 254 -18.63 33.25 2.06
CA ALA A 254 -17.34 32.81 1.52
C ALA A 254 -17.51 32.16 0.15
N ALA A 255 -16.50 32.28 -0.69
CA ALA A 255 -16.45 31.58 -1.98
C ALA A 255 -16.34 30.07 -1.80
N ASP A 256 -15.57 29.66 -0.79
CA ASP A 256 -15.39 28.27 -0.42
C ASP A 256 -16.18 27.92 0.85
N GLY A 257 -16.76 26.71 0.88
CA GLY A 257 -17.59 26.23 1.99
C GLY A 257 -16.82 25.77 3.23
N THR A 258 -15.53 25.50 3.10
CA THR A 258 -14.62 25.10 4.20
C THR A 258 -13.91 26.31 4.82
N ALA A 259 -13.88 27.45 4.13
CA ALA A 259 -13.33 28.70 4.66
C ALA A 259 -14.06 29.18 5.91
N THR A 260 -13.30 29.79 6.83
CA THR A 260 -13.84 30.36 8.07
C THR A 260 -13.99 31.87 7.95
N ILE A 261 -15.11 32.41 8.45
CA ILE A 261 -15.37 33.86 8.47
C ILE A 261 -15.40 34.35 9.91
N LYS A 262 -14.75 35.47 10.19
CA LYS A 262 -14.88 36.22 11.44
C LYS A 262 -15.37 37.62 11.18
N VAL A 263 -16.38 38.06 11.93
CA VAL A 263 -16.83 39.45 11.96
C VAL A 263 -16.53 40.03 13.33
N ASN A 264 -15.76 41.13 13.39
CA ASN A 264 -15.24 41.73 14.61
C ASN A 264 -14.53 40.72 15.56
N GLY A 265 -13.93 39.69 14.97
CA GLY A 265 -13.21 38.63 15.68
C GLY A 265 -14.06 37.42 16.10
N GLU A 266 -15.39 37.49 15.97
CA GLU A 266 -16.31 36.37 16.27
C GLU A 266 -16.56 35.54 15.02
N THR A 267 -16.56 34.20 15.17
CA THR A 267 -16.80 33.29 14.05
C THR A 267 -18.25 33.36 13.59
N VAL A 268 -18.45 33.42 12.27
CA VAL A 268 -19.75 33.50 11.60
C VAL A 268 -19.86 32.37 10.58
N VAL A 269 -21.03 31.77 10.48
CA VAL A 269 -21.34 30.76 9.45
C VAL A 269 -21.53 31.48 8.11
N SER A 270 -20.92 30.98 7.03
CA SER A 270 -21.06 31.58 5.70
C SER A 270 -22.53 31.73 5.30
N GLY A 271 -22.92 32.94 4.89
CA GLY A 271 -24.29 33.28 4.49
C GLY A 271 -25.25 33.60 5.63
N GLU A 272 -24.84 33.47 6.89
CA GLU A 272 -25.65 33.84 8.05
C GLU A 272 -25.42 35.31 8.45
N ALA A 273 -26.48 35.96 8.94
CA ALA A 273 -26.40 37.34 9.41
C ALA A 273 -25.71 37.41 10.78
N PHE A 274 -24.70 38.27 10.89
CA PHE A 274 -24.02 38.60 12.14
C PHE A 274 -24.47 39.96 12.67
N GLY A 275 -24.87 39.99 13.95
CA GLY A 275 -25.33 41.18 14.65
C GLY A 275 -26.50 40.89 15.60
N PRO A 276 -27.17 41.93 16.12
CA PRO A 276 -27.03 43.34 15.76
C PRO A 276 -25.69 43.95 16.21
N ILE A 277 -25.06 44.71 15.31
CA ILE A 277 -23.88 45.53 15.59
C ILE A 277 -24.35 46.94 15.93
N SER A 278 -24.05 47.43 17.14
CA SER A 278 -24.38 48.78 17.58
C SER A 278 -23.57 49.83 16.81
N LEU A 279 -24.24 50.90 16.37
CA LEU A 279 -23.64 52.03 15.69
C LEU A 279 -23.65 53.27 16.57
N SER A 280 -22.54 53.99 16.60
CA SER A 280 -22.42 55.32 17.21
C SER A 280 -22.48 56.39 16.12
N VAL A 281 -22.88 57.62 16.48
CA VAL A 281 -22.80 58.76 15.55
C VAL A 281 -21.35 58.98 15.14
N GLY A 282 -21.10 59.02 13.83
CA GLY A 282 -19.75 59.14 13.26
C GLY A 282 -19.30 57.85 12.56
N ALA A 283 -18.00 57.71 12.35
CA ALA A 283 -17.43 56.53 11.71
C ALA A 283 -17.45 55.32 12.66
N ASN A 284 -17.92 54.19 12.15
CA ASN A 284 -17.87 52.89 12.82
C ASN A 284 -17.07 51.94 11.92
N SER A 285 -16.26 51.06 12.51
CA SER A 285 -15.47 50.07 11.76
C SER A 285 -15.98 48.67 12.05
N ILE A 286 -16.25 47.90 11.01
CA ILE A 286 -16.58 46.47 11.09
C ILE A 286 -15.47 45.73 10.35
N SER A 287 -14.78 44.82 11.04
CA SER A 287 -13.73 44.00 10.44
C SER A 287 -14.31 42.65 10.03
N ILE A 288 -14.05 42.23 8.79
CA ILE A 288 -14.39 40.89 8.30
C ILE A 288 -13.08 40.23 7.87
N VAL A 289 -12.81 39.05 8.42
CA VAL A 289 -11.64 38.24 8.09
C VAL A 289 -12.14 36.92 7.54
N VAL A 290 -11.66 36.54 6.37
CA VAL A 290 -11.88 35.22 5.77
C VAL A 290 -10.54 34.49 5.78
N THR A 291 -10.54 33.24 6.24
CA THR A 291 -9.36 32.38 6.25
C THR A 291 -9.71 31.10 5.48
N ALA A 292 -8.89 30.75 4.50
CA ALA A 292 -9.00 29.47 3.79
C ALA A 292 -8.62 28.28 4.72
N GLU A 293 -8.81 27.05 4.25
CA GLU A 293 -8.62 25.81 5.04
C GLU A 293 -7.17 25.59 5.52
#